data_AF-A0A927Y619-F1
#
_entry.id   AF-A0A927Y619-F1
#
_cell.length_a   1.000
_cell.length_b   1.000
_cell.length_c   1.000
_cell.angle_alpha   90.00
_cell.angle_beta   90.00
_cell.angle_gamma   90.00
#
_symmetry.space_group_name_H-M   'P 1'
#
loop_
_entity.id
_entity.type
_entity.pdbx_description
1 polymer ?
#
loop_
_entity_poly.entity_id
_entity_poly.type
_entity_poly.pdbx_seq_one_letter_code
_entity_poly.pdbx_strand_id
1 'polypeptide(L)'
;MVTEVNAMDIFVLGAVAVLSAMAGFGAGRSLSRQLAEAEGVTAVGRDEVVEKPVRRGQFKTVSRYREIGAPVSGEVNILEEHGRKKVCIQPRQGKVYAPASGKITHLYPMGRAMELQTDFGAKILVSVGSHVDEMCSEFYRCRVVENEVVRKGTLIMEYDPDGIEENGGDAQVILSIENEEELERITQSSITHIKAGEAILCVACETHSESTDTHF
;
A
#
# COMPACT_ATOMS: atom_id res chain seq x y z
N MET A 1 -3.23 48.41 -44.23
CA MET A 1 -3.27 47.29 -45.18
C MET A 1 -3.73 46.06 -44.41
N VAL A 2 -4.98 45.68 -44.60
CA VAL A 2 -5.60 44.50 -43.99
C VAL A 2 -5.40 43.38 -45.01
N THR A 3 -4.64 42.34 -44.66
CA THR A 3 -4.50 41.15 -45.51
C THR A 3 -5.58 40.15 -45.12
N GLU A 4 -6.55 40.00 -46.02
CA GLU A 4 -7.56 38.95 -46.03
C GLU A 4 -6.92 37.56 -45.87
N VAL A 5 -7.41 36.81 -44.90
CA VAL A 5 -7.13 35.38 -44.79
C VAL A 5 -8.10 34.67 -45.73
N ASN A 6 -7.58 34.13 -46.83
CA ASN A 6 -8.37 33.45 -47.85
C ASN A 6 -8.96 32.14 -47.28
N ALA A 7 -10.27 31.94 -47.47
CA ALA A 7 -11.03 30.78 -46.99
C ALA A 7 -10.57 29.42 -47.56
N MET A 8 -9.54 29.40 -48.41
CA MET A 8 -9.01 28.22 -49.08
C MET A 8 -7.83 27.56 -48.35
N ASP A 9 -7.17 28.25 -47.41
CA ASP A 9 -6.07 27.67 -46.61
C ASP A 9 -6.54 26.85 -45.40
N ILE A 10 -7.79 27.02 -44.98
CA ILE A 10 -8.40 26.25 -43.88
C ILE A 10 -8.84 24.86 -44.35
N PHE A 11 -9.09 24.67 -45.66
CA PHE A 11 -9.58 23.40 -46.21
C PHE A 11 -8.48 22.40 -46.61
N VAL A 12 -7.24 22.86 -46.86
CA VAL A 12 -6.14 21.98 -47.28
C VAL A 12 -5.52 21.22 -46.09
N LEU A 13 -5.52 21.82 -44.90
CA LEU A 13 -5.08 21.15 -43.66
C LEU A 13 -6.07 20.08 -43.14
N GLY A 14 -7.34 20.15 -43.53
CA GLY A 14 -8.37 19.18 -43.13
C GLY A 14 -8.35 17.87 -43.93
N ALA A 15 -7.79 17.86 -45.15
CA ALA A 15 -7.89 16.72 -46.07
C ALA A 15 -6.76 15.68 -45.91
N VAL A 16 -5.61 16.05 -45.32
CA VAL A 16 -4.49 15.11 -45.08
C VAL A 16 -4.76 14.20 -43.88
N ALA A 17 -5.60 14.63 -42.93
CA ALA A 17 -5.90 13.86 -41.72
C ALA A 17 -6.89 12.70 -41.92
N VAL A 18 -7.56 12.60 -43.07
CA VAL A 18 -8.63 11.59 -43.29
C VAL A 18 -8.20 10.42 -44.19
N LEU A 19 -7.09 10.54 -44.94
CA LEU A 19 -6.68 9.51 -45.90
C LEU A 19 -5.68 8.46 -45.37
N SER A 20 -5.20 8.55 -44.13
CA SER A 20 -4.48 7.43 -43.48
C SER A 20 -5.43 6.40 -42.84
N ALA A 21 -6.74 6.61 -42.90
CA ALA A 21 -7.74 5.75 -42.26
C ALA A 21 -8.30 4.62 -43.16
N MET A 22 -7.84 4.45 -44.41
CA MET A 22 -8.47 3.53 -45.37
C MET A 22 -7.47 2.73 -46.22
N ALA A 23 -6.45 2.12 -45.61
CA ALA A 23 -5.62 1.09 -46.26
C ALA A 23 -5.04 0.11 -45.23
N GLY A 24 -5.91 -0.74 -44.66
CA GLY A 24 -5.50 -1.81 -43.75
C GLY A 24 -6.58 -2.88 -43.53
N PHE A 25 -7.54 -3.00 -44.44
CA PHE A 25 -8.59 -4.01 -44.40
C PHE A 25 -8.13 -5.20 -45.25
N GLY A 26 -7.37 -6.13 -44.67
CA GLY A 26 -6.91 -7.29 -45.43
C GLY A 26 -5.92 -8.26 -44.81
N ALA A 27 -5.54 -8.16 -43.53
CA ALA A 27 -4.85 -9.24 -42.78
C ALA A 27 -4.71 -8.84 -41.30
N GLY A 28 -5.66 -9.19 -40.43
CA GLY A 28 -5.59 -8.72 -39.04
C GLY A 28 -6.63 -9.27 -38.07
N ARG A 29 -7.16 -10.48 -38.27
CA ARG A 29 -7.94 -11.17 -37.23
C ARG A 29 -7.01 -11.84 -36.21
N SER A 30 -6.27 -11.05 -35.45
CA SER A 30 -5.68 -11.50 -34.17
C SER A 30 -5.36 -10.38 -33.17
N LEU A 31 -5.60 -9.10 -33.50
CA LEU A 31 -5.16 -7.98 -32.66
C LEU A 31 -6.29 -7.14 -32.02
N SER A 32 -7.55 -7.60 -32.09
CA SER A 32 -8.70 -6.89 -31.50
C SER A 32 -9.02 -7.30 -30.07
N ARG A 33 -8.18 -8.13 -29.44
CA ARG A 33 -8.37 -8.63 -28.07
C ARG A 33 -7.56 -7.86 -27.00
N GLN A 34 -6.85 -6.79 -27.38
CA GLN A 34 -5.97 -6.04 -26.46
C GLN A 34 -6.31 -4.55 -26.29
N LEU A 35 -7.46 -4.05 -26.77
CA LEU A 35 -7.81 -2.62 -26.66
C LEU A 35 -9.19 -2.33 -26.04
N ALA A 36 -9.84 -3.32 -25.43
CA ALA A 36 -11.14 -3.18 -24.76
C ALA A 36 -11.04 -3.21 -23.22
N GLU A 37 -9.88 -2.88 -22.64
CA GLU A 37 -9.62 -2.99 -21.20
C GLU A 37 -9.06 -1.68 -20.60
N ALA A 38 -9.53 -0.54 -21.10
CA ALA A 38 -9.30 0.76 -20.49
C ALA A 38 -10.62 1.54 -20.55
N GLU A 39 -11.15 1.86 -19.36
CA GLU A 39 -12.35 2.64 -19.04
C GLU A 39 -13.67 1.86 -18.80
N GLY A 40 -13.99 1.70 -17.51
CA GLY A 40 -15.30 1.21 -17.03
C GLY A 40 -15.31 0.78 -15.56
N VAL A 41 -15.43 1.76 -14.67
CA VAL A 41 -15.65 1.68 -13.20
C VAL A 41 -16.55 0.50 -12.76
N THR A 42 -16.12 -0.28 -11.76
CA THR A 42 -16.99 -0.76 -10.66
C THR A 42 -16.15 -1.10 -9.42
N ALA A 43 -16.51 -0.48 -8.30
CA ALA A 43 -16.09 -0.90 -6.97
C ALA A 43 -16.54 -2.34 -6.69
N VAL A 44 -15.74 -3.07 -5.91
CA VAL A 44 -16.07 -4.10 -4.90
C VAL A 44 -14.79 -4.92 -4.68
N GLY A 45 -14.41 -5.06 -3.41
CA GLY A 45 -13.22 -5.78 -2.99
C GLY A 45 -13.10 -7.16 -3.62
N ARG A 46 -11.89 -7.53 -4.02
CA ARG A 46 -11.57 -8.86 -4.50
C ARG A 46 -10.45 -9.42 -3.65
N ASP A 47 -10.83 -10.34 -2.76
CA ASP A 47 -9.93 -11.38 -2.28
C ASP A 47 -9.44 -12.14 -3.52
N GLU A 48 -8.19 -11.92 -3.94
CA GLU A 48 -7.60 -12.73 -5.01
C GLU A 48 -7.24 -14.12 -4.46
N VAL A 49 -8.06 -15.11 -4.82
CA VAL A 49 -7.78 -16.53 -4.60
C VAL A 49 -6.88 -17.02 -5.75
N VAL A 50 -5.59 -17.18 -5.50
CA VAL A 50 -4.66 -17.80 -6.46
C VAL A 50 -4.76 -19.33 -6.33
N GLU A 51 -5.44 -19.97 -7.27
CA GLU A 51 -5.51 -21.44 -7.33
C GLU A 51 -4.34 -22.02 -8.15
N LYS A 52 -3.49 -22.85 -7.54
CA LYS A 52 -2.57 -23.76 -8.27
C LYS A 52 -3.20 -25.17 -8.39
N PRO A 53 -2.95 -25.93 -9.47
CA PRO A 53 -3.48 -27.28 -9.62
C PRO A 53 -2.71 -28.25 -8.72
N VAL A 54 -3.40 -28.96 -7.83
CA VAL A 54 -2.82 -30.00 -6.96
C VAL A 54 -3.48 -31.35 -7.23
N ARG A 55 -2.64 -32.40 -7.24
CA ARG A 55 -3.03 -33.79 -7.46
C ARG A 55 -3.91 -34.31 -6.30
N ARG A 56 -4.79 -35.25 -6.65
CA ARG A 56 -5.78 -35.94 -5.80
C ARG A 56 -5.21 -36.33 -4.43
N GLY A 57 -5.76 -35.78 -3.34
CA GLY A 57 -5.58 -36.30 -1.97
C GLY A 57 -5.02 -35.35 -0.90
N GLN A 58 -4.68 -34.10 -1.22
CA GLN A 58 -4.29 -33.10 -0.20
C GLN A 58 -5.33 -31.99 -0.11
N PHE A 59 -5.70 -31.61 1.11
CA PHE A 59 -6.56 -30.47 1.38
C PHE A 59 -5.95 -29.21 0.73
N LYS A 60 -6.79 -28.42 0.04
CA LYS A 60 -6.40 -27.18 -0.61
C LYS A 60 -6.28 -26.11 0.48
N THR A 61 -5.09 -25.88 1.02
CA THR A 61 -4.85 -24.69 1.85
C THR A 61 -4.99 -23.47 0.94
N VAL A 62 -6.12 -22.77 1.07
CA VAL A 62 -6.31 -21.48 0.42
C VAL A 62 -5.71 -20.43 1.34
N SER A 63 -4.46 -20.06 1.12
CA SER A 63 -3.84 -18.93 1.82
C SER A 63 -4.60 -17.67 1.44
N ARG A 64 -5.31 -17.06 2.40
CA ARG A 64 -5.91 -15.72 2.20
C ARG A 64 -4.84 -14.69 2.53
N TYR A 65 -4.53 -13.83 1.58
CA TYR A 65 -3.64 -12.71 1.82
C TYR A 65 -4.44 -11.50 2.29
N ARG A 66 -3.90 -10.76 3.25
CA ARG A 66 -4.47 -9.50 3.73
C ARG A 66 -3.48 -8.37 3.50
N GLU A 67 -4.00 -7.28 2.93
CA GLU A 67 -3.22 -6.08 2.65
C GLU A 67 -3.07 -5.22 3.90
N ILE A 68 -1.85 -4.73 4.10
CA ILE A 68 -1.50 -3.72 5.07
C ILE A 68 -1.21 -2.43 4.30
N GLY A 69 -1.83 -1.33 4.73
CA GLY A 69 -1.66 -0.02 4.11
C GLY A 69 -0.40 0.70 4.58
N ALA A 70 0.09 1.63 3.76
CA ALA A 70 1.15 2.56 4.14
C ALA A 70 0.65 3.47 5.28
N PRO A 71 1.39 3.58 6.40
CA PRO A 71 1.00 4.43 7.51
C PRO A 71 1.17 5.93 7.19
N VAL A 72 2.00 6.27 6.21
CA VAL A 72 2.28 7.64 5.77
C VAL A 72 2.41 7.70 4.24
N SER A 73 2.31 8.90 3.67
CA SER A 73 2.65 9.14 2.25
C SER A 73 4.11 9.56 2.15
N GLY A 74 4.85 9.02 1.19
CA GLY A 74 6.28 9.29 1.13
C GLY A 74 7.06 8.43 0.15
N GLU A 75 8.38 8.60 0.19
CA GLU A 75 9.31 7.77 -0.57
C GLU A 75 9.58 6.45 0.15
N VAL A 76 9.54 5.33 -0.57
CA VAL A 76 9.63 4.00 0.04
C VAL A 76 11.01 3.38 -0.18
N ASN A 77 11.61 2.93 0.90
CA ASN A 77 12.81 2.11 0.93
C ASN A 77 12.53 0.81 1.70
N ILE A 78 13.13 -0.30 1.29
CA ILE A 78 12.98 -1.59 1.97
C ILE A 78 14.34 -1.95 2.54
N LEU A 79 14.38 -2.20 3.84
CA LEU A 79 15.57 -2.66 4.56
C LEU A 79 15.35 -4.10 5.01
N GLU A 80 16.42 -4.89 5.04
CA GLU A 80 16.40 -6.24 5.58
C GLU A 80 17.44 -6.32 6.70
N GLU A 81 16.98 -6.57 7.92
CA GLU A 81 17.81 -6.66 9.12
C GLU A 81 17.52 -7.97 9.83
N HIS A 82 18.56 -8.76 10.12
CA HIS A 82 18.42 -10.05 10.80
C HIS A 82 17.40 -11.01 10.14
N GLY A 83 17.30 -10.97 8.80
CA GLY A 83 16.35 -11.79 8.04
C GLY A 83 14.90 -11.31 8.09
N ARG A 84 14.63 -10.13 8.68
CA ARG A 84 13.31 -9.48 8.69
C ARG A 84 13.33 -8.28 7.77
N LYS A 85 12.34 -8.20 6.89
CA LYS A 85 12.17 -7.02 6.03
C LYS A 85 11.35 -5.96 6.75
N LYS A 86 11.81 -4.72 6.64
CA LYS A 86 11.16 -3.51 7.17
C LYS A 86 10.89 -2.57 6.02
N VAL A 87 9.73 -1.94 6.04
CA VAL A 87 9.39 -0.90 5.08
C VAL A 87 9.61 0.46 5.73
N CYS A 88 10.47 1.24 5.10
CA CYS A 88 10.94 2.53 5.56
C CYS A 88 10.37 3.59 4.63
N ILE A 89 9.63 4.56 5.16
CA ILE A 89 8.95 5.57 4.37
C ILE A 89 9.44 6.95 4.80
N GLN A 90 10.08 7.68 3.88
CA GLN A 90 10.42 9.08 4.08
C GLN A 90 9.15 9.93 3.89
N PRO A 91 8.55 10.46 4.96
CA PRO A 91 7.24 11.07 4.90
C PRO A 91 7.32 12.51 4.42
N ARG A 92 6.21 13.00 3.87
CA ARG A 92 6.06 14.44 3.54
C ARG A 92 5.31 15.24 4.61
N GLN A 93 4.72 14.56 5.58
CA GLN A 93 3.87 15.15 6.62
C GLN A 93 4.01 14.38 7.93
N GLY A 94 3.96 15.07 9.05
CA GLY A 94 4.05 14.50 10.41
C GLY A 94 2.77 13.84 10.92
N LYS A 95 2.06 13.07 10.09
CA LYS A 95 0.83 12.36 10.47
C LYS A 95 0.91 10.90 10.09
N VAL A 96 0.79 10.03 11.09
CA VAL A 96 0.86 8.58 10.95
C VAL A 96 -0.53 7.98 11.16
N TYR A 97 -0.92 7.11 10.23
CA TYR A 97 -2.22 6.45 10.23
C TYR A 97 -2.09 4.95 10.46
N ALA A 98 -3.11 4.36 11.08
CA ALA A 98 -3.18 2.93 11.33
C ALA A 98 -3.11 2.15 10.00
N PRO A 99 -2.13 1.26 9.81
CA PRO A 99 -1.93 0.56 8.54
C PRO A 99 -2.98 -0.55 8.31
N ALA A 100 -3.63 -1.02 9.37
CA ALA A 100 -4.71 -2.00 9.35
C ALA A 100 -5.72 -1.73 10.48
N SER A 101 -6.87 -2.42 10.44
CA SER A 101 -7.81 -2.46 11.57
C SER A 101 -7.33 -3.46 12.62
N GLY A 102 -7.49 -3.11 13.88
CA GLY A 102 -7.03 -3.94 14.99
C GLY A 102 -7.02 -3.20 16.32
N LYS A 103 -6.22 -3.71 17.25
CA LYS A 103 -6.07 -3.17 18.61
C LYS A 103 -4.63 -2.74 18.87
N ILE A 104 -4.45 -1.54 19.41
CA ILE A 104 -3.15 -1.07 19.90
C ILE A 104 -2.78 -1.90 21.14
N THR A 105 -1.78 -2.77 21.02
CA THR A 105 -1.38 -3.69 22.10
C THR A 105 -0.35 -3.06 23.01
N HIS A 106 0.51 -2.20 22.46
CA HIS A 106 1.55 -1.54 23.23
C HIS A 106 1.88 -0.15 22.67
N LEU A 107 2.09 0.81 23.57
CA LEU A 107 2.67 2.11 23.25
C LEU A 107 4.05 2.19 23.88
N TYR A 108 5.07 2.35 23.05
CA TYR A 108 6.43 2.44 23.55
C TYR A 108 6.65 3.80 24.24
N PRO A 109 7.56 3.87 25.24
CA PRO A 109 7.90 5.11 25.91
C PRO A 109 8.19 6.25 24.93
N MET A 110 7.81 7.47 25.31
CA MET A 110 7.97 8.69 24.51
C MET A 110 7.13 8.73 23.22
N GLY A 111 6.25 7.74 23.01
CA GLY A 111 5.31 7.75 21.89
C GLY A 111 5.96 7.62 20.51
N ARG A 112 7.17 7.07 20.44
CA ARG A 112 7.93 6.91 19.18
C ARG A 112 7.53 5.68 18.38
N ALA A 113 6.96 4.69 19.04
CA ALA A 113 6.55 3.46 18.40
C ALA A 113 5.27 2.92 19.03
N MET A 114 4.55 2.12 18.26
CA MET A 114 3.36 1.42 18.71
C MET A 114 3.22 0.07 18.04
N GLU A 115 2.76 -0.89 18.82
CA GLU A 115 2.40 -2.22 18.34
C GLU A 115 0.88 -2.29 18.12
N LEU A 116 0.50 -2.73 16.93
CA LEU A 116 -0.88 -2.96 16.49
C LEU A 116 -1.05 -4.45 16.22
N GLN A 117 -1.93 -5.12 16.96
CA GLN A 117 -2.39 -6.45 16.61
C GLN A 117 -3.64 -6.33 15.74
N THR A 118 -3.55 -6.83 14.52
CA THR A 118 -4.66 -6.77 13.55
C THR A 118 -5.76 -7.78 13.86
N ASP A 119 -6.95 -7.55 13.31
CA ASP A 119 -8.09 -8.46 13.42
C ASP A 119 -7.81 -9.86 12.83
N PHE A 120 -6.77 -9.98 12.00
CA PHE A 120 -6.36 -11.22 11.34
C PHE A 120 -5.10 -11.85 11.94
N GLY A 121 -4.66 -11.41 13.13
CA GLY A 121 -3.61 -12.05 13.91
C GLY A 121 -2.22 -11.44 13.78
N ALA A 122 -1.96 -10.68 12.70
CA ALA A 122 -0.65 -10.07 12.47
C ALA A 122 -0.28 -9.02 13.52
N LYS A 123 0.98 -9.03 13.96
CA LYS A 123 1.55 -8.01 14.85
C LYS A 123 2.39 -7.04 14.03
N ILE A 124 1.96 -5.79 13.99
CA ILE A 124 2.59 -4.73 13.23
C ILE A 124 3.23 -3.75 14.21
N LEU A 125 4.53 -3.49 14.04
CA LEU A 125 5.22 -2.41 14.71
C LEU A 125 5.30 -1.21 13.76
N VAL A 126 4.81 -0.07 14.22
CA VAL A 126 4.99 1.23 13.55
C VAL A 126 5.88 2.08 14.43
N SER A 127 7.05 2.47 13.94
CA SER A 127 7.95 3.37 14.64
C SER A 127 8.29 4.61 13.81
N VAL A 128 8.56 5.71 14.51
CA VAL A 128 8.95 6.98 13.90
C VAL A 128 10.32 7.37 14.44
N GLY A 129 11.22 7.51 13.49
CA GLY A 129 12.51 8.12 13.63
C GLY A 129 13.58 7.36 14.41
N SER A 130 14.83 7.69 14.09
CA SER A 130 16.02 7.13 14.72
C SER A 130 16.93 8.23 15.28
N HIS A 131 17.81 7.86 16.22
CA HIS A 131 18.89 8.71 16.74
C HIS A 131 18.54 10.03 17.42
N VAL A 132 17.28 10.36 17.65
CA VAL A 132 16.92 11.47 18.54
C VAL A 132 17.23 11.08 19.99
N ASP A 133 17.97 11.94 20.70
CA ASP A 133 18.24 11.79 22.14
C ASP A 133 16.95 11.51 22.89
N GLU A 134 17.02 10.62 23.89
CA GLU A 134 15.86 10.15 24.66
C GLU A 134 15.05 11.29 25.29
N MET A 135 15.59 12.50 25.45
CA MET A 135 14.86 13.62 26.05
C MET A 135 13.82 14.29 25.13
N CYS A 136 13.73 13.90 23.86
CA CYS A 136 12.92 14.60 22.84
C CYS A 136 11.50 14.06 22.65
N SER A 137 10.77 13.78 23.74
CA SER A 137 9.35 13.41 23.68
C SER A 137 8.44 14.52 23.13
N GLU A 138 8.93 15.75 23.06
CA GLU A 138 8.19 16.94 22.61
C GLU A 138 7.81 16.89 21.12
N PHE A 139 8.53 16.12 20.30
CA PHE A 139 8.25 15.99 18.88
C PHE A 139 7.15 14.97 18.56
N TYR A 140 6.68 14.19 19.53
CA TYR A 140 5.76 13.09 19.30
C TYR A 140 4.47 13.31 20.08
N ARG A 141 3.34 13.08 19.42
CA ARG A 141 2.01 13.18 20.01
C ARG A 141 1.15 11.99 19.60
N CYS A 142 1.05 11.01 20.49
CA CYS A 142 0.11 9.91 20.34
C CYS A 142 -1.34 10.42 20.32
N ARG A 143 -2.14 9.90 19.40
CA ARG A 143 -3.57 10.20 19.25
C ARG A 143 -4.47 9.06 19.72
N VAL A 144 -3.87 7.97 20.19
CA VAL A 144 -4.51 6.75 20.69
C VAL A 144 -3.91 6.35 22.03
N VAL A 145 -4.61 5.50 22.76
CA VAL A 145 -4.15 4.88 24.02
C VAL A 145 -3.93 3.37 23.86
N GLU A 146 -3.20 2.77 24.80
CA GLU A 146 -3.08 1.31 24.86
C GLU A 146 -4.46 0.66 25.01
N ASN A 147 -4.62 -0.49 24.38
CA ASN A 147 -5.85 -1.26 24.27
C ASN A 147 -6.97 -0.63 23.43
N GLU A 148 -6.73 0.51 22.78
CA GLU A 148 -7.70 1.13 21.88
C GLU A 148 -7.87 0.33 20.58
N VAL A 149 -9.11 0.23 20.09
CA VAL A 149 -9.42 -0.40 18.79
C VAL A 149 -9.44 0.68 17.72
N VAL A 150 -8.64 0.49 16.68
CA VAL A 150 -8.49 1.42 15.55
C VAL A 150 -8.92 0.76 14.24
N ARG A 151 -9.35 1.58 13.29
CA ARG A 151 -9.63 1.15 11.91
C ARG A 151 -8.47 1.54 11.01
N LYS A 152 -8.25 0.80 9.91
CA LYS A 152 -7.31 1.23 8.86
C LYS A 152 -7.56 2.70 8.49
N GLY A 153 -6.51 3.51 8.47
CA GLY A 153 -6.58 4.95 8.18
C GLY A 153 -6.93 5.84 9.38
N THR A 154 -7.09 5.30 10.59
CA THR A 154 -7.24 6.11 11.82
C THR A 154 -5.94 6.86 12.10
N LEU A 155 -6.01 8.14 12.47
CA LEU A 155 -4.83 8.91 12.89
C LEU A 155 -4.35 8.40 14.25
N ILE A 156 -3.13 7.86 14.30
CA ILE A 156 -2.57 7.21 15.50
C ILE A 156 -1.47 8.05 16.15
N MET A 157 -0.74 8.85 15.37
CA MET A 157 0.33 9.71 15.86
C MET A 157 0.44 10.96 14.99
N GLU A 158 0.72 12.07 15.65
CA GLU A 158 1.28 13.26 15.00
C GLU A 158 2.69 13.47 15.53
N TYR A 159 3.58 13.96 14.68
CA TYR A 159 4.94 14.28 15.08
C TYR A 159 5.50 15.43 14.25
N ASP A 160 6.68 15.94 14.63
CA ASP A 160 7.37 17.03 13.94
C ASP A 160 8.60 16.51 13.18
N PRO A 161 8.49 16.25 11.87
CA PRO A 161 9.63 15.80 11.06
C PRO A 161 10.77 16.80 11.02
N ASP A 162 10.43 18.10 10.87
CA ASP A 162 11.43 19.17 10.73
C ASP A 162 12.22 19.31 12.05
N GLY A 163 11.51 19.33 13.18
CA GLY A 163 12.14 19.36 14.50
C GLY A 163 13.04 18.15 14.78
N ILE A 164 12.64 16.96 14.33
CA ILE A 164 13.48 15.74 14.44
C ILE A 164 14.76 15.88 13.59
N GLU A 165 14.64 16.31 12.34
CA GLU A 165 15.77 16.45 11.41
C GLU A 165 16.75 17.57 11.86
N GLU A 166 16.24 18.71 12.33
CA GLU A 166 17.05 19.81 12.87
C GLU A 166 17.88 19.41 14.10
N ASN A 167 17.40 18.44 14.88
CA ASN A 167 18.10 17.89 16.04
C ASN A 167 18.99 16.68 15.70
N GLY A 168 19.24 16.42 14.40
CA GLY A 168 20.15 15.37 13.94
C GLY A 168 19.55 13.96 13.95
N GLY A 169 18.23 13.85 14.11
CA GLY A 169 17.50 12.59 13.96
C GLY A 169 17.07 12.32 12.53
N ASP A 170 16.57 11.11 12.30
CA ASP A 170 15.86 10.74 11.07
C ASP A 170 14.36 10.73 11.36
N ALA A 171 13.54 11.38 10.53
CA ALA A 171 12.08 11.46 10.66
C ALA A 171 11.32 10.32 9.92
N GLN A 172 12.05 9.33 9.41
CA GLN A 172 11.51 8.19 8.68
C GLN A 172 10.52 7.35 9.51
N VAL A 173 9.44 6.91 8.87
CA VAL A 173 8.48 5.97 9.47
C VAL A 173 8.81 4.55 9.04
N ILE A 174 8.96 3.66 10.01
CA ILE A 174 9.28 2.26 9.79
C ILE A 174 8.06 1.40 10.13
N LEU A 175 7.75 0.48 9.23
CA LEU A 175 6.70 -0.51 9.36
C LEU A 175 7.34 -1.91 9.32
N SER A 176 7.17 -2.69 10.38
CA SER A 176 7.63 -4.09 10.45
C SER A 176 6.54 -5.04 10.94
N ILE A 177 6.68 -6.30 10.55
CA ILE A 177 5.85 -7.41 10.97
C ILE A 177 6.66 -8.20 12.00
N GLU A 178 6.16 -8.31 13.23
CA GLU A 178 6.91 -8.84 14.37
C GLU A 178 6.66 -10.33 14.64
N ASN A 179 5.64 -10.92 14.03
CA ASN A 179 5.44 -12.38 14.05
C ASN A 179 6.28 -13.08 12.98
N GLU A 180 6.94 -14.17 13.37
CA GLU A 180 8.04 -14.79 12.62
C GLU A 180 7.62 -15.50 11.32
N GLU A 181 6.32 -15.79 11.14
CA GLU A 181 5.84 -16.68 10.07
C GLU A 181 5.02 -15.98 8.97
N GLU A 182 4.64 -14.71 9.13
CA GLU A 182 3.54 -14.15 8.34
C GLU A 182 3.95 -13.18 7.20
N LEU A 183 5.24 -12.88 7.04
CA LEU A 183 5.71 -12.01 5.96
C LEU A 183 6.00 -12.78 4.67
N GLU A 184 4.95 -13.16 3.93
CA GLU A 184 5.13 -13.91 2.69
C GLU A 184 5.48 -13.02 1.48
N ARG A 185 4.99 -11.78 1.43
CA ARG A 185 5.20 -10.92 0.24
C ARG A 185 5.14 -9.43 0.57
N ILE A 186 6.31 -8.78 0.49
CA ILE A 186 6.35 -7.34 0.21
C ILE A 186 6.04 -7.18 -1.27
N THR A 187 4.99 -6.44 -1.61
CA THR A 187 4.74 -6.05 -3.00
C THR A 187 5.78 -5.00 -3.35
N GLN A 188 6.99 -5.46 -3.68
CA GLN A 188 8.02 -4.64 -4.29
C GLN A 188 7.65 -4.46 -5.77
N SER A 189 6.50 -3.84 -6.02
CA SER A 189 6.32 -3.10 -7.26
C SER A 189 7.28 -1.92 -7.20
N SER A 190 7.69 -1.39 -8.35
CA SER A 190 8.67 -0.31 -8.54
C SER A 190 8.22 1.05 -7.97
N ILE A 191 7.62 1.04 -6.77
CA ILE A 191 7.02 2.15 -6.06
C ILE A 191 8.16 2.88 -5.37
N THR A 192 8.59 3.98 -5.98
CA THR A 192 9.42 4.98 -5.30
C THR A 192 8.61 5.83 -4.36
N HIS A 193 7.30 5.97 -4.59
CA HIS A 193 6.39 6.86 -3.86
C HIS A 193 5.06 6.18 -3.57
N ILE A 194 4.59 6.25 -2.32
CA ILE A 194 3.30 5.69 -1.88
C ILE A 194 2.43 6.74 -1.21
N LYS A 195 1.10 6.59 -1.28
CA LYS A 195 0.16 7.39 -0.49
C LYS A 195 -0.29 6.62 0.76
N ALA A 196 -0.58 7.37 1.82
CA ALA A 196 -1.12 6.81 3.05
C ALA A 196 -2.40 5.99 2.75
N GLY A 197 -2.45 4.78 3.29
CA GLY A 197 -3.54 3.82 3.10
C GLY A 197 -3.42 2.89 1.88
N GLU A 198 -2.58 3.22 0.89
CA GLU A 198 -2.29 2.32 -0.24
C GLU A 198 -1.58 1.05 0.26
N ALA A 199 -1.87 -0.10 -0.33
CA ALA A 199 -1.30 -1.37 0.09
C ALA A 199 0.23 -1.38 -0.10
N ILE A 200 0.96 -1.70 0.97
CA ILE A 200 2.43 -1.71 1.00
C ILE A 200 3.01 -3.07 1.37
N LEU A 201 2.26 -3.87 2.14
CA LEU A 201 2.63 -5.22 2.56
C LEU A 201 1.44 -6.16 2.40
N CYS A 202 1.71 -7.43 2.11
CA CYS A 202 0.72 -8.49 2.13
C CYS A 202 1.14 -9.56 3.14
N VAL A 203 0.21 -9.93 4.00
CA VAL A 203 0.41 -10.91 5.07
C VAL A 203 -0.46 -12.11 4.79
N ALA A 204 0.11 -13.31 4.86
CA ALA A 204 -0.66 -14.54 4.75
C ALA A 204 -1.43 -14.77 6.05
N CYS A 205 -2.72 -15.09 5.94
CA CYS A 205 -3.55 -15.45 7.08
C CYS A 205 -3.91 -16.93 6.98
N GLU A 206 -3.54 -17.71 8.00
CA GLU A 206 -4.04 -19.05 8.15
C GLU A 206 -5.45 -19.01 8.75
N THR A 207 -6.44 -19.53 8.02
CA THR A 207 -7.77 -19.75 8.59
C THR A 207 -7.85 -21.17 9.12
N HIS A 208 -7.81 -21.34 10.44
CA HIS A 208 -8.26 -22.58 11.06
C HIS A 208 -9.78 -22.70 10.87
N SER A 209 -10.23 -23.53 9.93
CA SER A 209 -11.62 -23.98 9.90
C SER A 209 -11.81 -25.01 11.01
N GLU A 210 -12.36 -24.60 12.14
CA GLU A 210 -12.89 -25.54 13.14
C GLU A 210 -14.05 -26.32 12.52
N SER A 211 -13.84 -27.60 12.21
CA SER A 211 -14.92 -28.52 11.92
C SER A 211 -15.61 -28.84 13.24
N THR A 212 -16.80 -28.28 13.45
CA THR A 212 -17.70 -28.74 14.51
C THR A 212 -18.14 -30.16 14.16
N ASP A 213 -17.41 -31.15 14.63
CA ASP A 213 -17.89 -32.53 14.71
C ASP A 213 -18.98 -32.58 15.78
N THR A 214 -20.20 -32.28 15.35
CA THR A 214 -21.42 -32.54 16.13
C THR A 214 -21.62 -34.06 16.16
N HIS A 215 -21.06 -34.72 17.18
CA HIS A 215 -21.50 -36.04 17.60
C HIS A 215 -22.42 -35.89 18.83
N PHE A 216 -23.72 -36.00 18.57
CA PHE A 216 -24.72 -36.44 19.55
C PHE A 216 -25.59 -37.51 18.89
#